data_AF-A0A4S0FY63-F1
#
_entry.id   AF-A0A4S0FY63-F1
#
_cell.length_a   1.000
_cell.length_b   1.000
_cell.length_c   1.000
_cell.angle_alpha   90.00
_cell.angle_beta   90.00
_cell.angle_gamma   90.00
#
_symmetry.space_group_name_H-M   'P 1'
#
loop_
_entity.id
_entity.type
_entity.pdbx_description
1 polymer ?
#
loop_
_entity_poly.entity_id
_entity_poly.type
_entity_poly.pdbx_seq_one_letter_code
_entity_poly.pdbx_strand_id
1 'polypeptide(L)'
;MERAAVAPLGDTLLAFRLYRKIRKLKPRIVLACAIKPIVYGVPAALIARVPRRHALVTGLGYAFTDRHKSLRWRAVNAVARLLYAASLRAATTATFQNDDDRDDFRRLGLL
;
A
#
# COMPACT_ATOMS: atom_id res chain seq x y z
N MET A 1 11.35 -13.04 -2.63
CA MET A 1 10.71 -11.78 -3.06
C MET A 1 11.63 -11.14 -4.08
N GLU A 2 11.29 -11.24 -5.37
CA GLU A 2 12.01 -10.47 -6.39
C GLU A 2 11.83 -8.98 -6.13
N ARG A 3 12.95 -8.27 -6.08
CA ARG A 3 13.00 -6.83 -5.80
C ARG A 3 12.65 -6.08 -7.08
N ALA A 4 11.69 -5.16 -6.98
CA ALA A 4 11.33 -4.12 -7.95
C ALA A 4 10.32 -4.41 -9.07
N ALA A 5 9.84 -5.64 -9.28
CA ALA A 5 8.73 -5.88 -10.22
C ALA A 5 7.36 -5.88 -9.50
N VAL A 6 6.38 -5.16 -10.06
CA VAL A 6 4.95 -5.43 -9.85
C VAL A 6 4.65 -6.66 -10.70
N ALA A 7 4.20 -7.73 -10.07
CA ALA A 7 3.86 -8.97 -10.77
C ALA A 7 2.34 -9.14 -10.64
N PRO A 8 1.52 -8.64 -11.59
CA PRO A 8 0.07 -8.49 -11.41
C PRO A 8 -0.64 -9.78 -10.95
N LEU A 9 -0.22 -10.93 -11.48
CA LEU A 9 -0.75 -12.24 -11.11
C LEU A 9 -0.22 -12.74 -9.76
N GLY A 10 1.06 -12.52 -9.47
CA GLY A 10 1.66 -12.89 -8.19
C GLY A 10 1.12 -12.04 -7.03
N ASP A 11 0.88 -10.77 -7.30
CA ASP A 11 0.40 -9.78 -6.33
C ASP A 11 -1.07 -9.99 -5.99
N THR A 12 -1.93 -10.36 -6.96
CA THR A 12 -3.33 -10.74 -6.68
C THR A 12 -3.43 -12.04 -5.87
N LEU A 13 -2.61 -13.05 -6.20
CA LEU A 13 -2.52 -14.28 -5.42
C LEU A 13 -2.02 -14.02 -3.99
N LEU A 14 -1.04 -13.12 -3.83
CA LEU A 14 -0.55 -12.69 -2.53
C LEU A 14 -1.66 -12.00 -1.71
N ALA A 15 -2.40 -11.07 -2.31
CA ALA A 15 -3.51 -10.38 -1.67
C ALA A 15 -4.59 -11.37 -1.20
N PHE A 16 -4.95 -12.34 -2.04
CA PHE A 16 -5.93 -13.36 -1.69
C PHE A 16 -5.45 -14.27 -0.55
N ARG A 17 -4.18 -14.70 -0.58
CA ARG A 17 -3.57 -15.49 0.51
C ARG A 17 -3.56 -14.71 1.82
N LEU A 18 -3.25 -13.41 1.76
CA LEU A 18 -3.24 -12.53 2.92
C LEU A 18 -4.64 -12.35 3.50
N TYR A 19 -5.64 -12.09 2.65
CA TYR A 19 -7.04 -12.04 3.05
C TYR A 19 -7.49 -13.32 3.76
N ARG A 20 -7.21 -14.50 3.20
CA ARG A 20 -7.57 -15.79 3.82
C ARG A 20 -6.94 -15.96 5.19
N LYS A 21 -5.67 -15.57 5.35
CA LYS A 21 -4.97 -15.61 6.65
C LYS A 21 -5.60 -14.66 7.65
N ILE A 22 -5.85 -13.41 7.27
CA ILE A 22 -6.47 -12.41 8.15
C ILE A 22 -7.87 -12.86 8.59
N ARG A 23 -8.70 -13.34 7.65
CA ARG A 23 -10.05 -13.85 7.94
C ARG A 23 -10.01 -15.04 8.91
N LYS A 24 -9.03 -15.94 8.77
CA LYS A 24 -8.86 -17.11 9.66
C LYS A 24 -8.41 -16.69 11.06
N LEU A 25 -7.43 -15.78 11.15
CA LEU A 25 -6.87 -15.31 12.42
C LEU A 25 -7.81 -14.38 13.19
N LYS A 26 -8.73 -13.69 12.50
CA LYS A 26 -9.66 -12.70 13.07
C LYS A 26 -8.95 -11.67 13.99
N PRO A 27 -7.86 -11.02 13.52
CA PRO A 27 -7.13 -10.10 14.36
C PRO A 27 -7.98 -8.86 14.70
N ARG A 28 -7.74 -8.28 15.87
CA ARG A 28 -8.32 -6.99 16.24
C ARG A 28 -7.60 -5.81 15.57
N ILE A 29 -6.31 -5.98 15.26
CA ILE A 29 -5.46 -4.94 14.69
C ILE A 29 -4.59 -5.55 13.58
N VAL A 30 -4.47 -4.86 12.45
CA VAL A 30 -3.47 -5.15 11.41
C VAL A 30 -2.57 -3.94 11.26
N LEU A 31 -1.26 -4.17 11.32
CA LEU A 31 -0.23 -3.18 11.03
C LEU A 31 0.41 -3.52 9.68
N ALA A 32 0.32 -2.61 8.73
CA ALA A 32 0.95 -2.71 7.42
C ALA A 32 2.11 -1.71 7.33
N CYS A 33 3.33 -2.22 7.18
CA CYS A 33 4.55 -1.42 7.11
C CYS A 33 5.13 -1.46 5.69
N ALA A 34 5.51 -0.31 5.14
CA ALA A 34 5.95 -0.11 3.76
C ALA A 34 4.87 -0.30 2.69
N ILE A 35 5.16 0.15 1.46
CA ILE A 35 4.16 0.33 0.38
C ILE A 35 3.44 -0.98 0.03
N LYS A 36 4.17 -2.07 -0.26
CA LYS A 36 3.54 -3.33 -0.70
C LYS A 36 2.61 -3.89 0.40
N PRO A 37 3.04 -4.02 1.66
CA PRO A 37 2.13 -4.43 2.73
C PRO A 37 0.95 -3.47 2.92
N ILE A 38 1.12 -2.16 2.72
CA ILE A 38 -0.01 -1.21 2.78
C ILE A 38 -1.00 -1.47 1.65
N VAL A 39 -0.51 -1.53 0.40
CA VAL A 39 -1.33 -1.70 -0.82
C VAL A 39 -2.12 -3.01 -0.82
N TYR A 40 -1.56 -4.10 -0.29
CA TYR A 40 -2.25 -5.40 -0.27
C TYR A 40 -2.87 -5.73 1.09
N GLY A 41 -2.23 -5.35 2.19
CA GLY A 41 -2.62 -5.72 3.54
C GLY A 41 -3.76 -4.90 4.11
N VAL A 42 -3.81 -3.59 3.84
CA VAL A 42 -4.91 -2.75 4.32
C VAL A 42 -6.23 -3.11 3.64
N PRO A 43 -6.31 -3.25 2.30
CA PRO A 43 -7.54 -3.72 1.65
C PRO A 43 -7.94 -5.13 2.09
N ALA A 44 -6.98 -6.05 2.22
CA ALA A 44 -7.28 -7.40 2.71
C ALA A 44 -7.86 -7.38 4.14
N ALA A 45 -7.34 -6.53 5.01
CA ALA A 45 -7.85 -6.34 6.37
C ALA A 45 -9.23 -5.67 6.40
N LEU A 46 -9.47 -4.69 5.51
CA LEU A 46 -10.78 -4.06 5.34
C LEU A 46 -11.84 -5.07 4.92
N ILE A 47 -11.57 -5.86 3.87
CA ILE A 47 -12.49 -6.90 3.37
C ILE A 47 -12.73 -7.98 4.43
N ALA A 48 -11.71 -8.31 5.23
CA ALA A 48 -11.83 -9.22 6.36
C ALA A 48 -12.52 -8.60 7.59
N ARG A 49 -13.00 -7.36 7.51
CA ARG A 49 -13.69 -6.61 8.59
C ARG A 49 -12.86 -6.46 9.87
N VAL A 50 -11.53 -6.32 9.74
CA VAL A 50 -10.66 -6.01 10.87
C VAL A 50 -10.96 -4.58 11.35
N PRO A 51 -11.26 -4.36 12.65
CA PRO A 51 -11.73 -3.06 13.12
C PRO A 51 -10.65 -1.98 13.08
N ARG A 52 -9.39 -2.32 13.40
CA ARG A 52 -8.25 -1.38 13.40
C ARG A 52 -7.21 -1.75 12.36
N ARG A 53 -6.94 -0.83 11.43
CA ARG A 53 -6.01 -1.02 10.31
C ARG A 53 -5.00 0.14 10.33
N HIS A 54 -3.75 -0.14 10.66
CA HIS A 54 -2.71 0.87 10.78
C HIS A 54 -1.75 0.79 9.60
N ALA A 55 -1.50 1.91 8.95
CA ALA A 55 -0.49 2.05 7.91
C ALA A 55 0.75 2.76 8.48
N LEU A 56 1.91 2.13 8.38
CA LEU A 56 3.21 2.73 8.72
C LEU A 56 3.98 2.98 7.42
N VAL A 57 4.05 4.26 7.05
CA VAL A 57 4.74 4.74 5.86
C VAL A 57 6.21 4.99 6.20
N THR A 58 7.09 4.17 5.64
CA THR A 58 8.55 4.20 5.87
C THR A 58 9.32 4.71 4.64
N GLY A 59 8.66 5.49 3.79
CA GLY A 59 9.19 5.93 2.50
C GLY A 59 8.21 5.76 1.34
N LEU A 60 8.20 6.73 0.43
CA LEU A 60 7.44 6.70 -0.84
C LEU A 60 7.81 5.54 -1.78
N GLY A 61 9.08 5.10 -1.72
CA GLY A 61 9.63 4.06 -2.60
C GLY A 61 9.60 4.41 -4.10
N TYR A 62 9.93 3.42 -4.93
CA TYR A 62 10.18 3.60 -6.37
C TYR A 62 8.97 4.08 -7.19
N ALA A 63 7.75 4.04 -6.64
CA ALA A 63 6.52 4.49 -7.29
C ALA A 63 6.44 6.03 -7.44
N PHE A 64 7.32 6.76 -6.76
CA PHE A 64 7.36 8.22 -6.77
C PHE A 64 8.66 8.81 -7.33
N THR A 65 9.64 7.98 -7.71
CA THR A 65 10.92 8.48 -8.25
C THR A 65 10.84 8.75 -9.74
N ASP A 66 10.60 9.99 -10.14
CA ASP A 66 10.33 10.43 -11.53
C ASP A 66 11.59 10.44 -12.44
N ARG A 67 12.27 9.30 -12.57
CA ARG A 67 13.46 9.18 -13.44
C ARG A 67 13.05 8.65 -14.81
N HIS A 68 12.96 9.57 -15.79
CA HIS A 68 12.93 9.35 -17.26
C HIS A 68 12.54 7.95 -17.72
N LYS A 69 11.24 7.60 -17.66
CA LYS A 69 10.78 6.27 -18.07
C LYS A 69 9.50 6.30 -18.91
N SER A 70 9.40 5.30 -19.79
CA SER A 70 8.39 5.09 -20.82
C SER A 70 6.94 5.28 -20.35
N LEU A 71 6.00 5.53 -21.28
CA LEU A 71 4.56 5.68 -21.02
C LEU A 71 3.99 4.54 -20.14
N ARG A 72 4.46 3.31 -20.35
CA ARG A 72 4.08 2.14 -19.54
C ARG A 72 4.45 2.31 -18.06
N TRP A 73 5.64 2.85 -17.78
CA TRP A 73 6.09 3.08 -16.41
C TRP A 73 5.28 4.18 -15.72
N ARG A 74 4.92 5.25 -16.44
CA ARG A 74 4.02 6.30 -15.93
C ARG A 74 2.65 5.74 -15.56
N ALA A 75 2.08 4.88 -16.41
CA ALA A 75 0.79 4.23 -16.14
C ALA A 75 0.86 3.32 -14.90
N VAL A 76 1.88 2.47 -14.78
CA VAL A 76 2.08 1.60 -13.61
C VAL A 76 2.21 2.42 -12.32
N ASN A 77 2.95 3.52 -12.35
CA ASN A 77 3.07 4.40 -11.18
C ASN A 77 1.77 5.11 -10.83
N ALA A 78 1.01 5.58 -11.82
CA ALA A 78 -0.30 6.19 -11.55
C ALA A 78 -1.23 5.19 -10.85
N VAL A 79 -1.26 3.93 -11.31
CA VAL A 79 -2.02 2.85 -10.66
C VAL A 79 -1.49 2.58 -9.25
N ALA A 80 -0.17 2.49 -9.07
CA ALA A 80 0.42 2.28 -7.75
C ALA A 80 0.06 3.39 -6.76
N ARG A 81 0.11 4.66 -7.19
CA ARG A 81 -0.29 5.83 -6.38
C ARG A 81 -1.76 5.77 -6.01
N LEU A 82 -2.63 5.44 -6.96
CA LEU A 82 -4.07 5.30 -6.72
C LEU A 82 -4.37 4.19 -5.70
N LEU A 83 -3.78 3.01 -5.88
CA LEU A 83 -3.93 1.89 -4.95
C LEU A 83 -3.44 2.23 -3.55
N TYR A 84 -2.35 3.00 -3.49
CA TYR A 84 -1.78 3.41 -2.23
C TYR A 84 -2.64 4.44 -1.49
N ALA A 85 -3.14 5.46 -2.20
CA ALA A 85 -4.10 6.42 -1.64
C ALA A 85 -5.39 5.73 -1.19
N ALA A 86 -5.94 4.82 -2.01
CA ALA A 86 -7.11 4.04 -1.62
C ALA A 86 -6.85 3.20 -0.35
N SER A 87 -5.65 2.64 -0.23
CA SER A 87 -5.25 1.87 0.95
C SER A 87 -5.09 2.75 2.18
N LEU A 88 -4.54 3.97 2.06
CA LEU A 88 -4.48 4.90 3.18
C LEU A 88 -5.87 5.37 3.62
N ARG A 89 -6.78 5.67 2.69
CA ARG A 89 -8.18 5.99 3.01
C ARG A 89 -8.91 4.86 3.72
N ALA A 90 -8.54 3.61 3.41
CA ALA A 90 -9.07 2.43 4.08
C ALA A 90 -8.44 2.19 5.47
N ALA A 91 -7.25 2.73 5.74
CA ALA A 91 -6.60 2.62 7.04
C ALA A 91 -7.36 3.45 8.09
N THR A 92 -7.42 2.95 9.31
CA THR A 92 -7.96 3.68 10.46
C THR A 92 -7.00 4.79 10.89
N THR A 93 -5.69 4.56 10.73
CA THR A 93 -4.65 5.52 11.11
C THR A 93 -3.44 5.30 10.22
N ALA A 94 -2.77 6.39 9.85
CA ALA A 94 -1.52 6.36 9.11
C ALA A 94 -0.45 7.14 9.85
N THR A 95 0.71 6.53 10.06
CA THR A 95 1.90 7.17 10.64
C THR A 95 2.98 7.24 9.58
N PHE A 96 3.60 8.40 9.45
CA PHE A 96 4.75 8.63 8.57
C PHE A 96 6.02 8.59 9.40
N GLN A 97 7.04 7.89 8.92
CA GLN A 97 8.33 7.79 9.60
C GLN A 97 9.14 9.09 9.50
N ASN A 98 8.99 9.83 8.38
CA ASN A 98 9.65 11.10 8.13
C ASN A 98 8.61 12.15 7.73
N ASP A 99 8.87 13.43 8.06
CA ASP A 99 8.00 14.54 7.68
C ASP A 99 8.02 14.81 6.16
N ASP A 100 9.14 14.54 5.49
CA ASP A 100 9.26 14.64 4.03
C ASP A 100 8.25 13.75 3.31
N ASP A 101 8.09 12.51 3.78
CA ASP A 101 7.12 11.56 3.22
C ASP A 101 5.69 12.09 3.41
N ARG A 102 5.39 12.70 4.56
CA ARG A 102 4.06 13.29 4.81
C ARG A 102 3.80 14.45 3.83
N ASP A 103 4.78 15.32 3.64
CA ASP A 103 4.64 16.49 2.78
C ASP A 103 4.54 16.12 1.30
N ASP A 104 5.23 15.08 0.86
CA ASP A 104 5.08 14.57 -0.49
C ASP A 104 3.68 13.98 -0.75
N PHE A 105 3.06 13.34 0.23
CA PHE A 105 1.67 12.87 0.07
C PHE A 105 0.69 14.02 0.02
N ARG A 106 0.92 15.09 0.79
CA ARG A 106 0.13 16.32 0.71
C ARG A 106 0.25 16.97 -0.67
N ARG A 107 1.48 17.11 -1.18
CA ARG A 107 1.76 17.65 -2.52
C ARG A 107 1.05 16.85 -3.62
N LEU A 108 0.92 15.53 -3.43
CA LEU A 108 0.31 14.62 -4.39
C LEU A 108 -1.20 14.43 -4.18
N GLY A 109 -1.81 15.09 -3.19
CA GLY A 109 -3.25 14.98 -2.91
C GLY A 109 -3.69 13.59 -2.44
N LEU A 110 -2.79 12.84 -1.79
CA LEU A 110 -3.02 11.46 -1.35
C LEU A 110 -3.45 11.36 0.14
N LEU A 111 -3.46 12.48 0.85
CA LEU A 111 -3.91 12.64 2.24
C LEU A 111 -5.27 13.33 2.30
#